data_AF-A0A960ARS0-F1
#
_entry.id   AF-A0A960ARS0-F1
#
_cell.length_a   1.000
_cell.length_b   1.000
_cell.length_c   1.000
_cell.angle_alpha   90.00
_cell.angle_beta   90.00
_cell.angle_gamma   90.00
#
_symmetry.space_group_name_H-M   'P 1'
#
loop_
_entity.id
_entity.type
_entity.pdbx_description
1 polymer ?
#
loop_
_entity_poly.entity_id
_entity_poly.type
_entity_poly.pdbx_seq_one_letter_code
_entity_poly.pdbx_strand_id
1 'polypeptide(L)'
;AGLIVLRDAAPQDARLADLLTRPLDDAEVEEALTLLRGHDAVVQARQVARQWADDARTCLEPLPPGAARDALAAVCDYVVDRTG
;
A
#
# COMPACT_ATOMS: atom_id res chain seq x y z
N ALA A 1 -2.26 -3.93 11.47
CA ALA A 1 -2.31 -3.75 10.01
C ALA A 1 -2.20 -5.14 9.37
N GLY A 2 -3.27 -5.62 8.74
CA GLY A 2 -3.29 -6.93 8.09
C GLY A 2 -2.88 -6.82 6.62
N LEU A 3 -2.11 -7.78 6.12
CA LEU A 3 -1.70 -7.86 4.72
C LEU A 3 -2.95 -7.94 3.83
N ILE A 4 -3.03 -7.08 2.80
CA ILE A 4 -4.16 -7.01 1.86
C ILE A 4 -4.38 -8.36 1.14
N VAL A 5 -3.29 -9.09 0.86
CA VAL A 5 -3.32 -10.44 0.28
C VAL A 5 -4.14 -11.43 1.11
N LEU A 6 -4.19 -11.26 2.43
CA LEU A 6 -4.97 -12.14 3.31
C LEU A 6 -6.45 -11.75 3.40
N ARG A 7 -6.84 -10.59 2.83
CA ARG A 7 -8.20 -10.07 2.90
C ARG A 7 -9.05 -10.49 1.69
N ASP A 8 -8.43 -10.62 0.51
CA ASP A 8 -9.07 -11.09 -0.74
C ASP A 8 -8.62 -12.52 -1.08
N ALA A 9 -8.91 -13.48 -0.19
CA ALA A 9 -8.56 -14.90 -0.41
C ALA A 9 -9.44 -15.53 -1.51
N ALA A 10 -9.20 -15.16 -2.77
CA ALA A 10 -9.73 -15.91 -3.90
C ALA A 10 -8.98 -17.26 -4.01
N PRO A 11 -9.59 -18.31 -4.59
CA PRO A 11 -8.97 -19.63 -4.69
C PRO A 11 -7.60 -19.61 -5.37
N GLN A 12 -7.39 -18.67 -6.30
CA GLN A 12 -6.12 -18.46 -7.00
C GLN A 12 -4.97 -17.96 -6.09
N ASP A 13 -5.29 -17.38 -4.92
CA ASP A 13 -4.30 -16.73 -4.04
C ASP A 13 -3.91 -17.62 -2.85
N ALA A 14 -4.49 -18.81 -2.74
CA ALA A 14 -4.23 -19.77 -1.66
C ALA A 14 -2.74 -20.15 -1.55
N ARG A 15 -2.05 -20.27 -2.69
CA ARG A 15 -0.60 -20.55 -2.72
C ARG A 15 0.22 -19.38 -2.20
N LEU A 16 -0.14 -18.16 -2.57
CA LEU A 16 0.53 -16.95 -2.08
C LEU A 16 0.26 -16.75 -0.58
N ALA A 17 -0.96 -17.00 -0.11
CA ALA A 17 -1.31 -16.94 1.30
C ALA A 17 -0.53 -17.96 2.14
N ASP A 18 -0.40 -19.21 1.68
CA ASP A 18 0.42 -20.24 2.34
C ASP A 18 1.88 -19.79 2.47
N LEU A 19 2.49 -19.33 1.36
CA LEU A 19 3.88 -18.85 1.35
C LEU A 19 4.10 -17.69 2.33
N LEU A 20 3.15 -16.75 2.46
CA LEU A 20 3.30 -15.58 3.35
C LEU A 20 3.11 -15.88 4.85
N THR A 21 2.67 -17.07 5.23
CA THR A 21 2.41 -17.42 6.65
C THR A 21 3.55 -18.17 7.34
N ARG A 22 4.60 -18.54 6.59
CA ARG A 22 5.74 -19.31 7.10
C ARG A 22 7.07 -18.73 6.64
N PRO A 23 8.19 -19.12 7.28
CA PRO A 23 9.52 -18.84 6.73
C PRO A 23 9.67 -19.45 5.33
N LEU A 24 10.32 -18.71 4.43
CA LEU A 24 10.53 -19.05 3.03
C LEU A 24 12.02 -19.25 2.76
N ASP A 25 12.36 -20.19 1.88
CA ASP A 25 13.69 -20.26 1.28
C ASP A 25 13.82 -19.31 0.08
N ASP A 26 15.03 -19.14 -0.46
CA ASP A 26 15.30 -18.18 -1.54
C ASP A 26 14.47 -18.46 -2.82
N ALA A 27 14.18 -19.73 -3.11
CA ALA A 27 13.39 -20.11 -4.28
C ALA A 27 11.90 -19.81 -4.06
N GLU A 28 11.41 -20.07 -2.85
CA GLU A 28 10.06 -19.75 -2.43
C GLU A 28 9.82 -18.23 -2.31
N VAL A 29 10.87 -17.45 -1.98
CA VAL A 29 10.82 -15.98 -2.02
C VAL A 29 10.61 -15.48 -3.45
N GLU A 30 11.35 -16.00 -4.43
CA GLU A 30 11.17 -15.62 -5.84
C GLU A 30 9.78 -16.03 -6.38
N GLU A 31 9.27 -17.20 -5.97
CA GLU A 31 7.90 -17.65 -6.28
C GLU A 31 6.87 -16.67 -5.70
N ALA A 32 6.99 -16.34 -4.41
CA ALA A 32 6.11 -15.42 -3.72
C ALA A 32 6.16 -14.02 -4.35
N LEU A 33 7.33 -13.50 -4.70
CA LEU A 33 7.49 -12.21 -5.39
C LEU A 33 6.86 -12.22 -6.78
N THR A 34 6.99 -13.31 -7.52
CA THR A 34 6.38 -13.45 -8.86
C THR A 34 4.86 -13.43 -8.76
N LEU A 35 4.31 -14.22 -7.84
CA LEU A 35 2.86 -14.28 -7.56
C LEU A 35 2.34 -12.93 -7.05
N LEU A 36 3.06 -12.29 -6.12
CA LEU A 36 2.68 -10.99 -5.55
C LEU A 36 2.69 -9.87 -6.60
N ARG A 37 3.65 -9.86 -7.52
CA ARG A 37 3.72 -8.88 -8.62
C ARG A 37 2.63 -9.11 -9.68
N GLY A 38 2.20 -10.35 -9.89
CA GLY A 38 1.09 -10.70 -10.77
C GLY A 38 -0.29 -10.45 -10.15
N HIS A 39 -0.36 -10.27 -8.82
CA HIS A 39 -1.59 -10.04 -8.09
C HIS A 39 -1.88 -8.54 -7.94
N ASP A 40 -3.14 -8.15 -8.11
CA ASP A 40 -3.63 -6.79 -7.88
C ASP A 40 -3.42 -6.27 -6.44
N ALA A 41 -2.87 -7.07 -5.52
CA ALA A 41 -2.60 -6.69 -4.15
C ALA A 41 -1.66 -5.47 -4.06
N VAL A 42 -0.68 -5.35 -4.97
CA VAL A 42 0.19 -4.17 -5.04
C VAL A 42 -0.58 -2.94 -5.52
N VAL A 43 -1.52 -3.11 -6.45
CA VAL A 43 -2.39 -2.03 -6.94
C VAL A 43 -3.33 -1.57 -5.83
N GLN A 44 -3.94 -2.50 -5.09
CA GLN A 44 -4.79 -2.19 -3.94
C GLN A 44 -4.00 -1.51 -2.82
N ALA A 45 -2.79 -1.98 -2.50
CA ALA A 45 -1.94 -1.33 -1.50
C ALA A 45 -1.61 0.12 -1.89
N ARG A 46 -1.32 0.37 -3.17
CA ARG A 46 -1.14 1.72 -3.72
C ARG A 46 -2.41 2.56 -3.63
N GLN A 47 -3.58 1.98 -3.90
CA GLN A 47 -4.86 2.69 -3.75
C GLN A 47 -5.14 3.08 -2.30
N VAL A 48 -4.85 2.20 -1.33
CA VAL A 48 -4.98 2.52 0.10
C VAL A 48 -4.05 3.65 0.51
N ALA A 49 -2.79 3.62 0.03
CA ALA A 49 -1.84 4.70 0.29
C ALA A 49 -2.33 6.05 -0.28
N ARG A 50 -2.90 6.04 -1.50
CA ARG A 50 -3.52 7.23 -2.11
C ARG A 50 -4.71 7.72 -1.30
N GLN A 51 -5.61 6.82 -0.87
CA GLN A 51 -6.76 7.19 -0.05
C GLN A 51 -6.34 7.90 1.24
N TRP A 52 -5.31 7.40 1.93
CA TRP A 52 -4.81 8.05 3.15
C TRP A 52 -4.21 9.43 2.88
N ALA A 53 -3.58 9.64 1.73
CA ALA A 53 -3.10 10.96 1.34
C ALA A 53 -4.25 11.92 1.02
N ASP A 54 -5.31 11.42 0.38
CA ASP A 54 -6.52 12.20 0.08
C ASP A 54 -7.25 12.61 1.37
N ASP A 55 -7.36 11.68 2.34
CA ASP A 55 -7.94 11.94 3.66
C ASP A 55 -7.12 12.98 4.42
N ALA A 56 -5.78 12.86 4.40
CA ALA A 56 -4.89 13.84 5.02
C ALA A 56 -5.05 15.24 4.40
N ARG A 57 -5.20 15.33 3.07
CA ARG A 57 -5.49 16.60 2.37
C ARG A 57 -6.83 17.18 2.78
N THR A 58 -7.86 16.35 2.91
CA THR A 58 -9.20 16.77 3.38
C THR A 58 -9.13 17.36 4.80
N CYS A 59 -8.31 16.79 5.69
CA CYS A 59 -8.09 17.35 7.03
C CYS A 59 -7.42 18.74 7.04
N LEU A 60 -6.75 19.13 5.94
CA LEU A 60 -6.09 20.44 5.82
C LEU A 60 -7.02 21.52 5.22
N GLU A 61 -8.17 21.16 4.65
CA GLU A 61 -9.15 22.11 4.09
C GLU A 61 -9.69 23.16 5.09
N PRO A 62 -9.97 22.83 6.37
CA PRO A 62 -10.48 23.79 7.34
C PRO A 62 -9.41 24.77 7.84
N LEU A 63 -8.13 24.54 7.54
CA LEU A 63 -7.05 25.40 8.01
C LEU A 63 -6.94 26.66 7.14
N PRO A 64 -6.76 27.85 7.77
CA PRO A 64 -6.54 29.08 7.03
C PRO A 64 -5.29 28.93 6.13
N PRO A 65 -5.30 29.51 4.92
CA PRO A 65 -4.15 29.44 4.02
C PRO A 65 -2.92 30.09 4.66
N GLY A 66 -1.77 29.45 4.52
CA GLY A 66 -0.51 29.93 5.07
C GLY A 66 0.60 28.88 4.99
N ALA A 67 1.84 29.30 5.24
CA ALA A 67 3.04 28.47 5.07
C ALA A 67 3.00 27.12 5.80
N ALA A 68 2.29 27.03 6.93
CA ALA A 68 2.11 25.77 7.66
C ALA A 68 1.21 24.76 6.92
N ARG A 69 0.14 25.24 6.27
CA ARG A 69 -0.75 24.40 5.45
C ARG A 69 -0.03 23.91 4.19
N ASP A 70 0.75 24.79 3.57
CA ASP A 70 1.52 24.46 2.35
C ASP A 70 2.61 23.42 2.64
N ALA A 71 3.31 23.56 3.77
CA ALA A 71 4.31 22.58 4.20
C ALA A 71 3.71 21.20 4.48
N LEU A 72 2.53 21.15 5.12
CA LEU A 72 1.83 19.89 5.40
C LEU A 72 1.33 19.22 4.12
N ALA A 73 0.83 19.99 3.16
CA ALA A 73 0.42 19.49 1.85
C ALA A 73 1.62 18.88 1.09
N ALA A 74 2.76 19.58 1.04
CA ALA A 74 3.97 19.10 0.37
C ALA A 74 4.51 17.79 0.98
N VAL A 75 4.40 17.61 2.31
CA VAL A 75 4.78 16.36 2.96
C VAL A 75 3.85 15.20 2.56
N CYS A 76 2.54 15.46 2.45
CA CYS A 76 1.59 14.45 2.00
C CYS A 76 1.88 14.00 0.56
N ASP A 77 2.13 14.94 -0.34
CA ASP A 77 2.49 14.65 -1.74
C ASP A 77 3.80 13.85 -1.82
N TYR A 78 4.81 14.25 -1.04
CA TYR A 78 6.11 13.56 -1.00
C TYR A 78 6.03 12.11 -0.52
N VAL A 79 5.16 11.81 0.45
CA VAL A 79 4.99 10.43 0.97
C VAL A 79 4.35 9.53 -0.08
N VAL A 80 3.47 10.06 -0.93
CA VAL A 80 2.84 9.31 -2.02
C VAL A 80 3.82 9.05 -3.15
N ASP A 81 4.59 10.06 -3.56
CA ASP A 81 5.52 9.98 -4.69
C ASP A 81 6.73 9.08 -4.43
N ARG A 82 7.18 8.94 -3.18
CA ARG A 82 8.35 8.10 -2.84
C ARG A 82 8.11 6.60 -3.04
N THR A 83 6.86 6.20 -3.24
CA THR A 83 6.44 4.81 -3.50
C THR A 83 6.07 4.53 -4.96
N GLY A 84 6.30 5.50 -5.85
CA GLY A 84 6.19 5.38 -7.31
C GLY A 84 7.28 4.51 -7.91
#